data_AF-A0A1I1VCR4-F1
#
_entry.id   AF-A0A1I1VCR4-F1
#
_cell.length_a   1.000
_cell.length_b   1.000
_cell.length_c   1.000
_cell.angle_alpha   90.00
_cell.angle_beta   90.00
_cell.angle_gamma   90.00
#
_symmetry.space_group_name_H-M   'P 1'
#
loop_
_entity.id
_entity.type
_entity.pdbx_description
1 polymer ?
#
loop_
_entity_poly.entity_id
_entity_poly.type
_entity_poly.pdbx_seq_one_letter_code
_entity_poly.pdbx_strand_id
1 'polypeptide(L)'
;MPQVEITTLNPVHVGNGVFLQKNIELIIKNEDGERLAGVIDDRKVLAIIGEENIDKWVAMIDAGESLVNLIKPRKPDFVLDDICRRAILMDADGYNFQSLKEQLRDGLGRPYIPGSTIKGAIRSAIFNREIRKNGKPINKEKVVFKDRKNRNYATAAELEKELFGDGPQKDLFRFLLIGDAPFVGDATIALPMKSLNIVGDGRSVKLDTKTQQLVEAIDAERTSVFNIKLNHQLLEENNLKGKINKYPEWLKDLKTLFQWVNENTLLLINKEIDFWEEYEEHDRVEDYLEQLHELKETTENCSEGSCVLRMGAGVGWSFINGLWVKEESLVSEELYQELVSLTRPQNSRYSQYPFPKTRRVADSQYFELPGFVKLKLI
;
A
#
# COMPACT_ATOMS: atom_id res chain seq x y z
N MET A 1 -15.08 -0.25 -22.59
CA MET A 1 -13.97 -1.04 -22.00
C MET A 1 -14.59 -1.90 -20.92
N PRO A 2 -14.10 -3.13 -20.67
CA PRO A 2 -14.54 -3.90 -19.51
C PRO A 2 -14.41 -3.01 -18.26
N GLN A 3 -15.49 -2.95 -17.49
CA GLN A 3 -15.48 -2.28 -16.21
C GLN A 3 -15.16 -3.31 -15.13
N VAL A 4 -14.49 -2.84 -14.09
CA VAL A 4 -14.18 -3.63 -12.91
C VAL A 4 -14.60 -2.83 -11.70
N GLU A 5 -15.35 -3.48 -10.83
CA GLU A 5 -15.57 -3.03 -9.47
C GLU A 5 -14.34 -3.39 -8.63
N ILE A 6 -13.82 -2.40 -7.90
CA ILE A 6 -12.82 -2.60 -6.85
C ILE A 6 -13.52 -2.41 -5.50
N THR A 7 -13.33 -3.36 -4.59
CA THR A 7 -13.77 -3.28 -3.19
C THR A 7 -12.53 -3.32 -2.30
N THR A 8 -12.37 -2.34 -1.40
CA THR A 8 -11.35 -2.41 -0.36
C THR A 8 -11.78 -3.44 0.69
N LEU A 9 -11.01 -4.52 0.84
CA LEU A 9 -11.29 -5.53 1.89
C LEU A 9 -10.72 -5.07 3.23
N ASN A 10 -9.63 -4.30 3.17
CA ASN A 10 -9.07 -3.60 4.31
C ASN A 10 -8.60 -2.21 3.86
N PRO A 11 -8.19 -1.32 4.79
CA PRO A 11 -7.82 0.04 4.44
C PRO A 11 -6.63 0.12 3.48
N VAL A 12 -6.76 0.97 2.45
CA VAL A 12 -5.74 1.14 1.41
C VAL A 12 -5.23 2.57 1.41
N HIS A 13 -3.95 2.72 1.76
CA HIS A 13 -3.26 4.00 1.61
C HIS A 13 -2.41 4.03 0.33
N VAL A 14 -2.66 5.02 -0.51
CA VAL A 14 -1.76 5.43 -1.59
C VAL A 14 -1.36 6.88 -1.31
N GLY A 15 -0.11 7.11 -0.91
CA GLY A 15 0.34 8.43 -0.49
C GLY A 15 0.69 9.35 -1.67
N ASN A 16 0.42 10.65 -1.50
CA ASN A 16 0.90 11.72 -2.39
C ASN A 16 2.24 12.34 -1.94
N GLY A 17 2.75 11.93 -0.77
CA GLY A 17 3.98 12.46 -0.16
C GLY A 17 3.76 13.66 0.76
N VAL A 18 2.52 14.12 0.92
CA VAL A 18 2.15 15.22 1.81
C VAL A 18 1.91 14.71 3.23
N PHE A 19 2.38 15.49 4.21
CA PHE A 19 2.18 15.24 5.64
C PHE A 19 1.53 16.48 6.26
N LEU A 20 0.23 16.40 6.53
CA LEU A 20 -0.55 17.49 7.11
C LEU A 20 -0.20 17.64 8.59
N GLN A 21 0.35 18.78 8.98
CA GLN A 21 0.78 19.05 10.35
C GLN A 21 -0.41 19.26 11.28
N LYS A 22 -0.40 18.56 12.41
CA LYS A 22 -1.39 18.74 13.49
C LYS A 22 -1.32 20.17 14.02
N ASN A 23 -2.47 20.73 14.36
CA ASN A 23 -2.67 22.10 14.87
C ASN A 23 -2.46 23.23 13.85
N ILE A 24 -1.85 22.95 12.67
CA ILE A 24 -1.52 23.95 11.64
C ILE A 24 -2.34 23.71 10.36
N GLU A 25 -2.25 22.51 9.77
CA GLU A 25 -2.97 22.13 8.54
C GLU A 25 -4.14 21.19 8.84
N LEU A 26 -4.14 20.63 10.05
CA LEU A 26 -5.11 19.66 10.54
C LEU A 26 -5.53 20.02 11.96
N ILE A 27 -6.83 20.01 12.24
CA ILE A 27 -7.36 20.12 13.60
C ILE A 27 -8.16 18.88 13.96
N ILE A 28 -8.19 18.56 15.26
CA ILE A 28 -8.97 17.45 15.78
C ILE A 28 -10.12 17.99 16.61
N LYS A 29 -11.33 17.53 16.32
CA LYS A 29 -12.53 17.87 17.08
C LYS A 29 -13.43 16.65 17.20
N ASN A 30 -14.12 16.55 18.32
CA ASN A 30 -15.23 15.60 18.47
C ASN A 30 -16.52 16.29 18.07
N GLU A 31 -17.24 15.75 17.10
CA GLU A 31 -18.56 16.22 16.65
C GLU A 31 -19.50 15.02 16.59
N ASP A 32 -20.71 15.15 17.13
CA ASP A 32 -21.73 14.09 17.15
C ASP A 32 -21.29 12.72 17.72
N GLY A 33 -20.32 12.74 18.64
CA GLY A 33 -19.76 11.52 19.25
C GLY A 33 -18.65 10.86 18.46
N GLU A 34 -18.34 11.39 17.26
CA GLU A 34 -17.25 10.93 16.42
C GLU A 34 -16.03 11.83 16.54
N ARG A 35 -14.85 11.22 16.44
CA ARG A 35 -13.59 11.95 16.45
C ARG A 35 -13.17 12.22 15.01
N LEU A 36 -13.06 13.50 14.66
CA LEU A 36 -12.83 13.94 13.30
C LEU A 36 -11.50 14.70 13.17
N ALA A 37 -10.80 14.43 12.08
CA ALA A 37 -9.65 15.18 11.59
C ALA A 37 -10.09 16.14 10.49
N GLY A 38 -10.21 17.42 10.83
CA GLY A 38 -10.56 18.49 9.91
C GLY A 38 -9.33 19.03 9.19
N VAL A 39 -9.30 18.95 7.86
CA VAL A 39 -8.23 19.53 7.04
C VAL A 39 -8.57 20.98 6.75
N ILE A 40 -7.69 21.89 7.14
CA ILE A 40 -7.94 23.33 7.11
C ILE A 40 -8.12 23.86 5.68
N ASP A 41 -9.02 24.83 5.54
CA ASP A 41 -9.18 25.69 4.37
C ASP A 41 -8.77 27.12 4.73
N ASP A 42 -7.62 27.55 4.20
CA ASP A 42 -7.05 28.86 4.49
C ASP A 42 -8.01 30.02 4.18
N ARG A 43 -8.88 29.87 3.16
CA ARG A 43 -9.84 30.92 2.80
C ARG A 43 -10.97 31.01 3.82
N LYS A 44 -11.47 29.86 4.29
CA LYS A 44 -12.48 29.81 5.35
C LYS A 44 -11.93 30.39 6.66
N VAL A 45 -10.68 30.07 6.99
CA VAL A 45 -9.98 30.64 8.15
C VAL A 45 -9.83 32.15 8.02
N LEU A 46 -9.31 32.63 6.89
CA LEU A 46 -9.12 34.06 6.63
C LEU A 46 -10.43 34.85 6.73
N ALA A 47 -11.53 34.30 6.22
CA ALA A 47 -12.85 34.92 6.32
C ALA A 47 -13.34 35.10 7.77
N ILE A 48 -12.88 34.27 8.70
CA ILE A 48 -13.21 34.38 10.12
C ILE A 48 -12.25 35.32 10.85
N ILE A 49 -10.95 35.24 10.56
CA ILE A 49 -9.94 35.99 11.31
C ILE A 49 -9.77 37.42 10.82
N GLY A 50 -10.08 37.71 9.55
CA GLY A 50 -9.80 39.00 8.90
C GLY A 50 -8.33 39.17 8.49
N GLU A 51 -8.08 39.91 7.41
CA GLU A 51 -6.73 40.17 6.89
C GLU A 51 -5.84 40.88 7.92
N GLU A 52 -6.42 41.70 8.79
CA GLU A 52 -5.71 42.42 9.85
C GLU A 52 -5.13 41.51 10.94
N ASN A 53 -5.46 40.22 10.95
CA ASN A 53 -4.95 39.24 11.90
C ASN A 53 -4.01 38.20 11.28
N ILE A 54 -3.58 38.39 10.02
CA ILE A 54 -2.61 37.50 9.35
C ILE A 54 -1.32 37.39 10.17
N ASP A 55 -0.76 38.49 10.69
CA ASP A 55 0.48 38.46 11.48
C ASP A 55 0.36 37.58 12.73
N LYS A 56 -0.82 37.60 13.37
CA LYS A 56 -1.10 36.74 14.53
C LYS A 56 -1.21 35.27 14.13
N TRP A 57 -1.79 35.00 12.96
CA TRP A 57 -1.86 33.64 12.43
C TRP A 57 -0.47 33.09 12.09
N VAL A 58 0.39 33.89 11.45
CA VAL A 58 1.78 33.51 11.16
C VAL A 58 2.56 33.24 12.46
N ALA A 59 2.50 34.15 13.43
CA ALA A 59 3.17 33.98 14.71
C ALA A 59 2.72 32.71 15.47
N MET A 60 1.43 32.36 15.38
CA MET A 60 0.89 31.14 15.95
C MET A 60 1.44 29.87 15.27
N ILE A 61 1.57 29.89 13.94
CA ILE A 61 2.19 28.79 13.18
C ILE A 61 3.65 28.62 13.60
N ASP A 62 4.41 29.71 13.68
CA ASP A 62 5.82 29.68 14.12
C ASP A 62 5.98 29.15 15.55
N ALA A 63 5.01 29.43 16.42
CA ALA A 63 4.98 28.92 17.79
C ALA A 63 4.47 27.47 17.91
N GLY A 64 3.93 26.87 16.84
CA GLY A 64 3.30 25.54 16.87
C GLY A 64 2.00 25.50 17.68
N GLU A 65 1.34 26.65 17.84
CA GLU A 65 0.08 26.77 18.58
C GLU A 65 -1.12 26.33 17.74
N SER A 66 -2.22 25.97 18.42
CA SER A 66 -3.44 25.52 17.74
C SER A 66 -4.22 26.67 17.13
N LEU A 67 -4.61 26.51 15.86
CA LEU A 67 -5.53 27.42 15.16
C LEU A 67 -6.82 27.70 15.96
N VAL A 68 -7.28 26.75 16.77
CA VAL A 68 -8.45 26.90 17.63
C VAL A 68 -8.33 28.11 18.56
N ASN A 69 -7.12 28.46 19.01
CA ASN A 69 -6.88 29.62 19.87
C ASN A 69 -7.20 30.95 19.14
N LEU A 70 -7.04 30.99 17.83
CA LEU A 70 -7.33 32.18 17.02
C LEU A 70 -8.81 32.24 16.59
N ILE A 71 -9.43 31.07 16.37
CA ILE A 71 -10.83 30.96 15.91
C ILE A 71 -11.82 31.17 17.06
N LYS A 72 -11.64 30.48 18.19
CA LYS A 72 -12.63 30.43 19.28
C LYS A 72 -13.04 31.80 19.84
N PRO A 73 -12.15 32.80 20.00
CA PRO A 73 -12.54 34.14 20.45
C PRO A 73 -13.44 34.89 19.45
N ARG A 74 -13.41 34.53 18.17
CA ARG A 74 -14.18 35.19 17.09
C ARG A 74 -15.45 34.43 16.74
N LYS A 75 -15.39 33.10 16.82
CA LYS A 75 -16.51 32.19 16.59
C LYS A 75 -16.50 31.09 17.65
N PRO A 76 -17.11 31.33 18.83
CA PRO A 76 -17.06 30.40 19.96
C PRO A 76 -17.63 29.01 19.66
N ASP A 77 -18.70 28.95 18.88
CA ASP A 77 -19.45 27.73 18.55
C ASP A 77 -19.11 27.19 17.15
N PHE A 78 -17.88 27.41 16.66
CA PHE A 78 -17.51 26.97 15.32
C PHE A 78 -17.56 25.45 15.18
N VAL A 79 -18.02 24.95 14.03
CA VAL A 79 -17.96 23.56 13.60
C VAL A 79 -16.81 23.34 12.62
N LEU A 80 -16.39 22.09 12.38
CA LEU A 80 -15.28 21.82 11.46
C LEU A 80 -15.52 22.42 10.08
N ASP A 81 -16.75 22.35 9.55
CA ASP A 81 -17.08 22.91 8.23
C ASP A 81 -16.88 24.44 8.15
N ASP A 82 -16.83 25.15 9.28
CA ASP A 82 -16.56 26.59 9.27
C ASP A 82 -15.13 26.93 8.87
N ILE A 83 -14.18 26.01 9.03
CA ILE A 83 -12.74 26.26 8.81
C ILE A 83 -12.04 25.17 7.99
N CYS A 84 -12.69 24.03 7.76
CA CYS A 84 -12.09 22.90 7.08
C CYS A 84 -12.70 22.69 5.69
N ARG A 85 -11.88 22.25 4.73
CA ARG A 85 -12.34 21.84 3.39
C ARG A 85 -12.92 20.43 3.36
N ARG A 86 -12.56 19.60 4.34
CA ARG A 86 -13.03 18.23 4.54
C ARG A 86 -12.77 17.77 5.97
N ALA A 87 -13.59 16.84 6.45
CA ALA A 87 -13.35 16.10 7.68
C ALA A 87 -13.05 14.63 7.34
N ILE A 88 -12.33 13.95 8.21
CA ILE A 88 -11.96 12.55 8.08
C ILE A 88 -12.31 11.87 9.40
N LEU A 89 -13.04 10.77 9.35
CA LEU A 89 -13.27 9.94 10.54
C LEU A 89 -11.92 9.42 11.05
N MET A 90 -11.72 9.46 12.36
CA MET A 90 -10.49 8.97 12.99
C MET A 90 -10.77 7.75 13.84
N ASP A 91 -10.15 6.62 13.48
CA ASP A 91 -9.91 5.54 14.43
C ASP A 91 -8.49 5.68 14.96
N ALA A 92 -8.31 6.50 16.01
CA ALA A 92 -6.98 6.79 16.55
C ALA A 92 -7.04 7.22 18.02
N ASP A 93 -7.87 6.55 18.82
CA ASP A 93 -8.06 6.91 20.23
C ASP A 93 -6.81 6.73 21.09
N GLY A 94 -6.54 7.75 21.92
CA GLY A 94 -5.29 7.85 22.70
C GLY A 94 -4.01 8.02 21.88
N TYR A 95 -4.09 8.12 20.55
CA TYR A 95 -2.93 8.19 19.68
C TYR A 95 -2.29 9.58 19.64
N ASN A 96 -0.99 9.64 19.95
CA ASN A 96 -0.20 10.87 19.83
C ASN A 96 0.53 10.92 18.48
N PHE A 97 0.35 12.01 17.74
CA PHE A 97 0.92 12.22 16.43
C PHE A 97 1.22 13.69 16.17
N GLN A 98 2.14 13.93 15.24
CA GLN A 98 2.54 15.26 14.79
C GLN A 98 1.97 15.59 13.42
N SER A 99 1.77 14.58 12.56
CA SER A 99 1.23 14.76 11.23
C SER A 99 0.35 13.60 10.77
N LEU A 100 -0.53 13.88 9.82
CA LEU A 100 -1.32 12.91 9.07
C LEU A 100 -0.71 12.76 7.68
N LYS A 101 -0.37 11.53 7.28
CA LYS A 101 0.07 11.25 5.91
C LYS A 101 -1.13 11.19 4.99
N GLU A 102 -1.19 12.08 4.00
CA GLU A 102 -2.38 12.31 3.20
C GLU A 102 -2.59 11.23 2.13
N GLN A 103 -3.84 10.81 1.96
CA GLN A 103 -4.26 9.95 0.85
C GLN A 103 -4.20 10.71 -0.47
N LEU A 104 -3.76 10.04 -1.53
CA LEU A 104 -3.75 10.59 -2.88
C LEU A 104 -5.19 10.88 -3.35
N ARG A 105 -5.38 12.11 -3.83
CA ARG A 105 -6.66 12.65 -4.28
C ARG A 105 -6.53 13.19 -5.71
N ASP A 106 -7.62 13.12 -6.47
CA ASP A 106 -7.67 13.64 -7.84
C ASP A 106 -7.85 15.17 -7.86
N GLY A 107 -7.94 15.75 -9.06
CA GLY A 107 -8.11 17.21 -9.22
C GLY A 107 -9.43 17.76 -8.67
N LEU A 108 -10.41 16.90 -8.34
CA LEU A 108 -11.68 17.25 -7.70
C LEU A 108 -11.64 16.99 -6.18
N GLY A 109 -10.50 16.59 -5.64
CA GLY A 109 -10.34 16.26 -4.23
C GLY A 109 -10.85 14.88 -3.83
N ARG A 110 -11.25 14.02 -4.78
CA ARG A 110 -11.74 12.67 -4.46
C ARG A 110 -10.56 11.72 -4.19
N PRO A 111 -10.59 10.91 -3.13
CA PRO A 111 -9.55 9.92 -2.90
C PRO A 111 -9.62 8.86 -4.01
N TYR A 112 -8.48 8.41 -4.51
CA TYR A 112 -8.45 7.41 -5.57
C TYR A 112 -7.26 6.46 -5.46
N ILE A 113 -7.40 5.28 -6.08
CA ILE A 113 -6.30 4.36 -6.33
C ILE A 113 -5.87 4.53 -7.78
N PRO A 114 -4.62 4.94 -8.05
CA PRO A 114 -4.12 5.08 -9.42
C PRO A 114 -4.10 3.74 -10.16
N GLY A 115 -4.39 3.80 -11.46
CA GLY A 115 -4.25 2.65 -12.36
C GLY A 115 -2.81 2.13 -12.39
N SER A 116 -1.81 3.00 -12.16
CA SER A 116 -0.40 2.61 -12.00
C SER A 116 -0.14 1.78 -10.75
N THR A 117 -0.83 2.07 -9.64
CA THR A 117 -0.74 1.29 -8.39
C THR A 117 -1.36 -0.10 -8.57
N ILE A 118 -2.55 -0.17 -9.17
CA ILE A 118 -3.23 -1.44 -9.50
C ILE A 118 -2.36 -2.26 -10.46
N LYS A 119 -1.84 -1.61 -11.51
CA LYS A 119 -0.97 -2.26 -12.51
C LYS A 119 0.33 -2.76 -11.91
N GLY A 120 0.92 -2.00 -10.98
CA GLY A 120 2.12 -2.40 -10.25
C GLY A 120 1.89 -3.65 -9.42
N ALA A 121 0.78 -3.73 -8.68
CA ALA A 121 0.43 -4.89 -7.88
C ALA A 121 0.15 -6.14 -8.75
N ILE A 122 -0.56 -5.98 -9.87
CA ILE A 122 -0.76 -7.06 -10.84
C ILE A 122 0.60 -7.50 -11.44
N ARG A 123 1.46 -6.56 -11.81
CA ARG A 123 2.80 -6.86 -12.34
C ARG A 123 3.63 -7.68 -11.37
N SER A 124 3.63 -7.29 -10.11
CA SER A 124 4.27 -8.02 -9.02
C SER A 124 3.75 -9.45 -8.88
N ALA A 125 2.43 -9.66 -8.94
CA ALA A 125 1.84 -10.99 -8.85
C ALA A 125 2.24 -11.88 -10.03
N ILE A 126 2.17 -11.35 -11.26
CA ILE A 126 2.55 -12.09 -12.47
C ILE A 126 4.06 -12.37 -12.49
N PHE A 127 4.89 -11.44 -12.04
CA PHE A 127 6.34 -11.63 -11.94
C PHE A 127 6.68 -12.80 -11.02
N ASN A 128 6.12 -12.78 -9.81
CA ASN A 128 6.33 -13.82 -8.81
C ASN A 128 5.92 -15.21 -9.32
N ARG A 129 4.82 -15.29 -10.07
CA ARG A 129 4.34 -16.54 -10.67
C ARG A 129 5.24 -17.02 -11.81
N GLU A 130 5.62 -16.14 -12.73
CA GLU A 130 6.46 -16.51 -13.88
C GLU A 130 7.88 -16.91 -13.48
N ILE A 131 8.48 -16.26 -12.47
CA ILE A 131 9.78 -16.67 -11.91
C ILE A 131 9.73 -18.11 -11.40
N ARG A 132 8.68 -18.46 -10.64
CA ARG A 132 8.50 -19.81 -10.11
C ARG A 132 8.21 -20.84 -11.20
N LYS A 133 7.37 -20.48 -12.18
CA LYS A 133 7.06 -21.33 -13.33
C LYS A 133 8.29 -21.65 -14.17
N ASN A 134 9.24 -20.71 -14.29
CA ASN A 134 10.50 -20.97 -14.97
C ASN A 134 11.37 -22.00 -14.23
N GLY A 135 11.33 -22.01 -12.89
CA GLY A 135 11.97 -23.03 -12.04
C GLY A 135 13.48 -23.14 -12.17
N LYS A 136 14.14 -22.17 -12.82
CA LYS A 136 15.60 -22.16 -13.02
C LYS A 136 16.27 -21.43 -11.87
N PRO A 137 17.37 -21.97 -11.33
CA PRO A 137 18.20 -21.25 -10.37
C PRO A 137 18.62 -19.88 -10.91
N ILE A 138 18.55 -18.87 -10.05
CA ILE A 138 18.86 -17.48 -10.36
C ILE A 138 20.32 -17.23 -10.03
N ASN A 139 21.06 -16.79 -11.05
CA ASN A 139 22.45 -16.41 -10.90
C ASN A 139 22.58 -15.02 -10.29
N LYS A 140 23.60 -14.83 -9.46
CA LYS A 140 23.92 -13.58 -8.78
C LYS A 140 23.99 -12.38 -9.72
N GLU A 141 24.57 -12.55 -10.91
CA GLU A 141 24.78 -11.48 -11.89
C GLU A 141 23.47 -10.90 -12.42
N LYS A 142 22.33 -11.59 -12.23
CA LYS A 142 21.00 -11.11 -12.62
C LYS A 142 20.32 -10.27 -11.55
N VAL A 143 20.84 -10.28 -10.31
CA VAL A 143 20.16 -9.69 -9.16
C VAL A 143 21.04 -8.79 -8.31
N VAL A 144 22.37 -8.91 -8.39
CA VAL A 144 23.34 -8.07 -7.69
C VAL A 144 24.12 -7.25 -8.72
N PHE A 145 24.04 -5.93 -8.58
CA PHE A 145 24.64 -4.96 -9.49
C PHE A 145 25.47 -3.93 -8.72
N LYS A 146 26.26 -3.15 -9.45
CA LYS A 146 27.09 -2.08 -8.88
C LYS A 146 26.53 -0.71 -9.27
N ASP A 147 26.40 0.17 -8.28
CA ASP A 147 26.02 1.56 -8.52
C ASP A 147 27.20 2.38 -9.07
N ARG A 148 26.96 3.67 -9.36
CA ARG A 148 28.00 4.59 -9.87
C ARG A 148 29.20 4.77 -8.91
N LYS A 149 29.04 4.42 -7.63
CA LYS A 149 30.08 4.48 -6.60
C LYS A 149 30.72 3.09 -6.34
N ASN A 150 30.51 2.12 -7.25
CA ASN A 150 31.01 0.75 -7.15
C ASN A 150 30.50 -0.01 -5.90
N ARG A 151 29.34 0.40 -5.36
CA ARG A 151 28.67 -0.29 -4.24
C ARG A 151 27.67 -1.29 -4.78
N ASN A 152 27.64 -2.48 -4.19
CA ASN A 152 26.67 -3.49 -4.57
C ASN A 152 25.25 -3.08 -4.15
N TYR A 153 24.25 -3.39 -4.97
CA TYR A 153 22.84 -3.27 -4.65
C TYR A 153 22.06 -4.43 -5.29
N ALA A 154 20.94 -4.79 -4.67
CA ALA A 154 20.06 -5.85 -5.14
C ALA A 154 18.88 -5.27 -5.93
N THR A 155 18.53 -5.88 -7.07
CA THR A 155 17.32 -5.54 -7.82
C THR A 155 16.85 -6.71 -8.68
N ALA A 156 15.54 -6.86 -8.87
CA ALA A 156 14.94 -7.83 -9.77
C ALA A 156 14.77 -7.29 -11.21
N ALA A 157 15.28 -6.09 -11.51
CA ALA A 157 15.02 -5.39 -12.77
C ALA A 157 15.45 -6.19 -14.02
N GLU A 158 16.58 -6.91 -13.97
CA GLU A 158 17.02 -7.71 -15.12
C GLU A 158 16.13 -8.93 -15.35
N LEU A 159 15.69 -9.57 -14.27
CA LEU A 159 14.69 -10.65 -14.35
C LEU A 159 13.35 -10.16 -14.91
N GLU A 160 12.90 -8.96 -14.51
CA GLU A 160 11.71 -8.36 -15.08
C GLU A 160 11.85 -8.09 -16.58
N LYS A 161 13.01 -7.62 -17.04
CA LYS A 161 13.27 -7.41 -18.48
C LYS A 161 13.29 -8.72 -19.26
N GLU A 162 13.87 -9.78 -18.70
CA GLU A 162 13.87 -11.10 -19.33
C GLU A 162 12.45 -11.66 -19.49
N LEU A 163 11.59 -11.46 -18.49
CA LEU A 163 10.22 -11.97 -18.47
C LEU A 163 9.25 -11.12 -19.28
N PHE A 164 9.33 -9.79 -19.13
CA PHE A 164 8.34 -8.87 -19.67
C PHE A 164 8.83 -8.06 -20.85
N GLY A 165 10.13 -7.98 -21.09
CA GLY A 165 10.73 -7.24 -22.20
C GLY A 165 11.51 -6.00 -21.75
N ASP A 166 12.64 -5.78 -22.41
CA ASP A 166 13.55 -4.67 -22.11
C ASP A 166 13.07 -3.33 -22.67
N GLY A 167 12.55 -2.50 -21.77
CA GLY A 167 12.12 -1.13 -22.05
C GLY A 167 10.66 -0.99 -22.50
N PRO A 168 10.13 0.25 -22.54
CA PRO A 168 8.69 0.49 -22.69
C PRO A 168 8.07 -0.05 -23.99
N GLN A 169 8.86 -0.13 -25.06
CA GLN A 169 8.39 -0.66 -26.34
C GLN A 169 8.32 -2.19 -26.37
N LYS A 170 9.07 -2.89 -25.52
CA LYS A 170 9.08 -4.35 -25.47
C LYS A 170 8.26 -4.90 -24.30
N ASP A 171 7.99 -4.07 -23.28
CA ASP A 171 7.28 -4.48 -22.08
C ASP A 171 5.85 -4.97 -22.38
N LEU A 172 5.56 -6.24 -22.06
CA LEU A 172 4.26 -6.88 -22.22
C LEU A 172 3.14 -6.18 -21.43
N PHE A 173 3.45 -5.48 -20.34
CA PHE A 173 2.46 -4.72 -19.59
C PHE A 173 1.92 -3.51 -20.35
N ARG A 174 2.53 -3.09 -21.46
CA ARG A 174 1.95 -2.04 -22.32
C ARG A 174 0.61 -2.46 -22.94
N PHE A 175 0.33 -3.76 -23.04
CA PHE A 175 -0.93 -4.29 -23.54
C PHE A 175 -2.03 -4.33 -22.47
N LEU A 176 -1.68 -4.16 -21.19
CA LEU A 176 -2.63 -4.05 -20.09
C LEU A 176 -2.89 -2.57 -19.76
N LEU A 177 -4.06 -2.08 -20.12
CA LEU A 177 -4.51 -0.71 -19.86
C LEU A 177 -5.37 -0.71 -18.60
N ILE A 178 -5.04 0.15 -17.64
CA ILE A 178 -5.73 0.27 -16.36
C ILE A 178 -6.01 1.75 -16.10
N GLY A 179 -7.27 2.10 -15.87
CA GLY A 179 -7.70 3.43 -15.45
C GLY A 179 -7.62 3.62 -13.94
N ASP A 180 -7.74 4.86 -13.51
CA ASP A 180 -7.80 5.23 -12.09
C ASP A 180 -9.16 4.87 -11.48
N ALA A 181 -9.17 4.51 -10.18
CA ALA A 181 -10.37 4.15 -9.42
C ALA A 181 -10.70 5.22 -8.36
N PRO A 182 -11.56 6.21 -8.67
CA PRO A 182 -11.97 7.25 -7.73
C PRO A 182 -13.07 6.77 -6.78
N PHE A 183 -12.93 7.07 -5.50
CA PHE A 183 -13.93 6.78 -4.48
C PHE A 183 -14.74 8.05 -4.18
N VAL A 184 -16.03 7.87 -3.91
CA VAL A 184 -16.99 8.96 -3.69
C VAL A 184 -17.49 8.97 -2.25
N GLY A 185 -17.92 10.14 -1.78
CA GLY A 185 -18.39 10.32 -0.40
C GLY A 185 -17.26 10.24 0.63
N ASP A 186 -17.65 9.99 1.88
CA ASP A 186 -16.75 9.85 3.03
C ASP A 186 -16.08 8.46 3.01
N ALA A 187 -15.22 8.26 2.02
CA ALA A 187 -14.58 6.98 1.74
C ALA A 187 -13.24 6.79 2.49
N THR A 188 -12.80 7.75 3.29
CA THR A 188 -11.48 7.73 3.93
C THR A 188 -11.56 7.76 5.44
N ILE A 189 -10.62 7.06 6.07
CA ILE A 189 -10.43 6.99 7.50
C ILE A 189 -8.99 7.35 7.85
N ALA A 190 -8.77 7.96 9.02
CA ALA A 190 -7.46 8.22 9.58
C ALA A 190 -7.15 7.22 10.68
N LEU A 191 -6.12 6.41 10.47
CA LEU A 191 -5.75 5.30 11.35
C LEU A 191 -4.23 5.27 11.63
N PRO A 192 -3.81 4.84 12.83
CA PRO A 192 -2.40 4.74 13.19
C PRO A 192 -1.79 3.47 12.60
N MET A 193 -0.90 3.66 11.63
CA MET A 193 -0.09 2.56 11.12
C MET A 193 1.06 2.28 12.09
N LYS A 194 1.07 1.08 12.67
CA LYS A 194 2.11 0.54 13.57
C LYS A 194 2.86 -0.61 12.91
N SER A 195 3.79 -1.24 13.63
CA SER A 195 4.52 -2.40 13.13
C SER A 195 4.49 -3.55 14.14
N LEU A 196 4.00 -4.73 13.75
CA LEU A 196 4.40 -5.97 14.41
C LEU A 196 5.90 -6.17 14.18
N ASN A 197 6.64 -6.43 15.24
CA ASN A 197 8.10 -6.46 15.22
C ASN A 197 8.63 -7.61 16.08
N ILE A 198 9.32 -8.56 15.45
CA ILE A 198 9.98 -9.66 16.15
C ILE A 198 11.22 -9.11 16.89
N VAL A 199 11.35 -9.37 18.18
CA VAL A 199 12.37 -8.79 19.07
C VAL A 199 13.03 -9.86 19.96
N GLY A 200 13.92 -9.41 20.86
CA GLY A 200 14.66 -10.29 21.75
C GLY A 200 15.64 -11.15 20.98
N ASP A 201 15.60 -12.45 21.23
CA ASP A 201 16.34 -13.51 20.56
C ASP A 201 15.69 -14.01 19.25
N GLY A 202 14.64 -13.32 18.78
CA GLY A 202 13.90 -13.70 17.57
C GLY A 202 12.64 -14.53 17.83
N ARG A 203 12.26 -14.71 19.10
CA ARG A 203 11.12 -15.53 19.51
C ARG A 203 9.93 -14.74 20.04
N SER A 204 10.11 -13.46 20.36
CA SER A 204 9.04 -12.63 20.90
C SER A 204 8.58 -11.59 19.89
N VAL A 205 7.31 -11.22 19.94
CA VAL A 205 6.73 -10.15 19.13
C VAL A 205 6.42 -8.96 20.03
N LYS A 206 6.51 -7.75 19.46
CA LYS A 206 5.95 -6.55 20.06
C LYS A 206 5.24 -5.73 18.99
N LEU A 207 4.23 -5.00 19.40
CA LEU A 207 3.67 -3.91 18.62
C LEU A 207 4.53 -2.65 18.77
N ASP A 208 5.33 -2.33 17.76
CA ASP A 208 6.25 -1.20 17.78
C ASP A 208 5.53 0.11 17.43
N THR A 209 5.42 0.98 18.43
CA THR A 209 4.83 2.31 18.33
C THR A 209 5.86 3.41 18.05
N LYS A 210 7.18 3.12 18.02
CA LYS A 210 8.20 4.17 17.79
C LYS A 210 8.18 4.72 16.37
N THR A 211 7.72 3.91 15.42
CA THR A 211 7.62 4.24 13.99
C THR A 211 6.17 4.38 13.54
N GLN A 212 5.29 4.70 14.49
CA GLN A 212 3.88 4.90 14.21
C GLN A 212 3.67 6.18 13.38
N GLN A 213 2.72 6.13 12.46
CA GLN A 213 2.34 7.26 11.61
C GLN A 213 0.82 7.27 11.48
N LEU A 214 0.18 8.42 11.71
CA LEU A 214 -1.23 8.57 11.34
C LEU A 214 -1.31 8.61 9.84
N VAL A 215 -2.14 7.76 9.25
CA VAL A 215 -2.28 7.64 7.81
C VAL A 215 -3.75 7.79 7.46
N GLU A 216 -4.02 8.62 6.46
CA GLU A 216 -5.32 8.66 5.80
C GLU A 216 -5.36 7.55 4.75
N ALA A 217 -6.32 6.64 4.83
CA ALA A 217 -6.50 5.54 3.90
C ALA A 217 -7.93 5.56 3.34
N ILE A 218 -8.13 4.97 2.16
CA ILE A 218 -9.48 4.56 1.75
C ILE A 218 -9.89 3.44 2.70
N ASP A 219 -11.04 3.61 3.34
CA ASP A 219 -11.57 2.74 4.38
C ASP A 219 -11.90 1.34 3.85
N ALA A 220 -12.11 0.38 4.74
CA ALA A 220 -12.61 -0.95 4.37
C ALA A 220 -14.04 -0.85 3.81
N GLU A 221 -14.44 -1.86 3.03
CA GLU A 221 -15.77 -2.02 2.45
C GLU A 221 -16.22 -0.85 1.55
N ARG A 222 -15.26 -0.12 0.97
CA ARG A 222 -15.53 0.93 -0.02
C ARG A 222 -15.41 0.37 -1.41
N THR A 223 -16.33 0.79 -2.28
CA THR A 223 -16.36 0.37 -3.68
C THR A 223 -16.10 1.52 -4.64
N SER A 224 -15.52 1.19 -5.79
CA SER A 224 -15.34 2.08 -6.93
C SER A 224 -15.37 1.27 -8.23
N VAL A 225 -15.55 1.94 -9.37
CA VAL A 225 -15.51 1.32 -10.69
C VAL A 225 -14.45 1.99 -11.54
N PHE A 226 -13.62 1.18 -12.20
CA PHE A 226 -12.60 1.64 -13.14
C PHE A 226 -12.58 0.76 -14.40
N ASN A 227 -11.80 1.20 -15.40
CA ASN A 227 -11.67 0.48 -16.66
C ASN A 227 -10.38 -0.36 -16.68
N ILE A 228 -10.48 -1.61 -17.11
CA ILE A 228 -9.33 -2.47 -17.42
C ILE A 228 -9.49 -3.05 -18.82
N LYS A 229 -8.41 -3.10 -19.61
CA LYS A 229 -8.46 -3.63 -20.97
C LYS A 229 -7.14 -4.30 -21.34
N LEU A 230 -7.24 -5.50 -21.91
CA LEU A 230 -6.17 -6.09 -22.71
C LEU A 230 -6.29 -5.61 -24.15
N ASN A 231 -5.26 -4.94 -24.66
CA ASN A 231 -5.23 -4.42 -26.02
C ASN A 231 -4.79 -5.53 -27.01
N HIS A 232 -5.70 -6.47 -27.27
CA HIS A 232 -5.44 -7.62 -28.15
C HIS A 232 -5.06 -7.20 -29.57
N GLN A 233 -5.69 -6.16 -30.12
CA GLN A 233 -5.33 -5.63 -31.43
C GLN A 233 -3.85 -5.23 -31.47
N LEU A 234 -3.40 -4.39 -30.52
CA LEU A 234 -2.00 -3.98 -30.48
C LEU A 234 -1.06 -5.16 -30.22
N LEU A 235 -1.49 -6.13 -29.42
CA LEU A 235 -0.72 -7.34 -29.13
C LEU A 235 -0.51 -8.18 -30.40
N GLU A 236 -1.57 -8.46 -31.15
CA GLU A 236 -1.54 -9.20 -32.42
C GLU A 236 -0.69 -8.48 -33.48
N GLU A 237 -0.86 -7.16 -33.63
CA GLU A 237 -0.06 -6.37 -34.56
C GLU A 237 1.44 -6.43 -34.27
N ASN A 238 1.84 -6.54 -32.99
CA ASN A 238 3.24 -6.65 -32.60
C ASN A 238 3.75 -8.09 -32.69
N ASN A 239 2.89 -9.06 -32.45
CA ASN A 239 3.21 -10.47 -32.66
C ASN A 239 3.51 -10.75 -34.14
N LEU A 240 2.68 -10.25 -35.07
CA LEU A 240 2.89 -10.36 -36.51
C LEU A 240 4.20 -9.70 -36.98
N LYS A 241 4.66 -8.66 -36.27
CA LYS A 241 5.94 -7.98 -36.54
C LYS A 241 7.15 -8.67 -35.88
N GLY A 242 6.96 -9.85 -35.27
CA GLY A 242 8.02 -10.58 -34.57
C GLY A 242 8.55 -9.86 -33.33
N LYS A 243 7.79 -8.91 -32.76
CA LYS A 243 8.20 -8.13 -31.58
C LYS A 243 7.80 -8.79 -30.26
N ILE A 244 7.05 -9.88 -30.31
CA ILE A 244 6.63 -10.67 -29.14
C ILE A 244 7.37 -12.00 -29.20
N ASN A 245 8.29 -12.23 -28.27
CA ASN A 245 9.09 -13.46 -28.24
C ASN A 245 8.25 -14.67 -27.83
N LYS A 246 7.35 -14.47 -26.85
CA LYS A 246 6.47 -15.51 -26.30
C LYS A 246 5.16 -14.86 -25.93
N TYR A 247 4.05 -15.42 -26.41
CA TYR A 247 2.71 -14.98 -26.01
C TYR A 247 2.38 -15.59 -24.64
N PRO A 248 2.37 -14.83 -23.54
CA PRO A 248 2.06 -15.41 -22.23
C PRO A 248 0.55 -15.64 -22.08
N GLU A 249 0.19 -16.72 -21.39
CA GLU A 249 -1.21 -17.11 -21.16
C GLU A 249 -2.03 -16.04 -20.43
N TRP A 250 -1.44 -15.26 -19.51
CA TRP A 250 -2.16 -14.20 -18.80
C TRP A 250 -2.63 -13.05 -19.70
N LEU A 251 -2.10 -12.92 -20.92
CA LEU A 251 -2.57 -11.95 -21.91
C LEU A 251 -3.73 -12.50 -22.77
N LYS A 252 -4.21 -13.71 -22.50
CA LYS A 252 -5.34 -14.31 -23.25
C LYS A 252 -6.65 -13.59 -22.97
N ASP A 253 -6.99 -13.40 -21.70
CA ASP A 253 -8.20 -12.72 -21.24
C ASP A 253 -8.05 -12.28 -19.78
N LEU A 254 -8.95 -11.41 -19.32
CA LEU A 254 -8.91 -10.87 -17.96
C LEU A 254 -9.21 -11.93 -16.90
N LYS A 255 -9.98 -12.97 -17.22
CA LYS A 255 -10.28 -14.06 -16.28
C LYS A 255 -9.01 -14.85 -15.96
N THR A 256 -8.24 -15.20 -16.98
CA THR A 256 -6.93 -15.88 -16.84
C THR A 256 -5.96 -15.02 -16.06
N LEU A 257 -5.91 -13.71 -16.34
CA LEU A 257 -5.11 -12.77 -15.55
C LEU A 257 -5.51 -12.77 -14.07
N PHE A 258 -6.80 -12.70 -13.77
CA PHE A 258 -7.33 -12.67 -12.40
C PHE A 258 -7.08 -13.99 -11.67
N GLN A 259 -7.23 -15.13 -12.35
CA GLN A 259 -6.85 -16.44 -11.81
C GLN A 259 -5.37 -16.46 -11.39
N TRP A 260 -4.46 -15.97 -12.23
CA TRP A 260 -3.03 -15.95 -11.92
C TRP A 260 -2.69 -15.02 -10.76
N VAL A 261 -3.42 -13.92 -10.63
CA VAL A 261 -3.32 -13.03 -9.47
C VAL A 261 -3.76 -13.76 -8.20
N ASN A 262 -4.89 -14.47 -8.21
CA ASN A 262 -5.36 -15.25 -7.05
C ASN A 262 -4.37 -16.35 -6.65
N GLU A 263 -3.85 -17.11 -7.61
CA GLU A 263 -2.85 -18.16 -7.34
C GLU A 263 -1.62 -17.59 -6.62
N ASN A 264 -1.13 -16.43 -7.06
CA ASN A 264 -0.03 -15.75 -6.38
C ASN A 264 -0.44 -15.21 -5.00
N THR A 265 -1.61 -14.58 -4.88
CA THR A 265 -2.11 -14.04 -3.60
C THR A 265 -2.26 -15.14 -2.57
N LEU A 266 -2.85 -16.29 -2.93
CA LEU A 266 -2.97 -17.46 -2.05
C LEU A 266 -1.61 -17.99 -1.61
N LEU A 267 -0.65 -18.08 -2.52
CA LEU A 267 0.71 -18.49 -2.18
C LEU A 267 1.33 -17.55 -1.14
N LEU A 268 1.19 -16.23 -1.33
CA LEU A 268 1.72 -15.24 -0.40
C LEU A 268 1.02 -15.30 0.97
N ILE A 269 -0.31 -15.45 0.99
CA ILE A 269 -1.08 -15.56 2.23
C ILE A 269 -0.69 -16.83 3.00
N ASN A 270 -0.65 -17.99 2.34
CA ASN A 270 -0.26 -19.25 3.00
C ASN A 270 1.14 -19.16 3.60
N LYS A 271 2.14 -18.68 2.85
CA LYS A 271 3.50 -18.50 3.38
C LYS A 271 3.59 -17.50 4.53
N GLU A 272 2.67 -16.55 4.58
CA GLU A 272 2.61 -15.57 5.65
C GLU A 272 1.92 -16.14 6.90
N ILE A 273 0.87 -16.96 6.73
CA ILE A 273 0.26 -17.76 7.80
C ILE A 273 1.32 -18.69 8.41
N ASP A 274 1.95 -19.54 7.59
CA ASP A 274 2.99 -20.49 8.01
C ASP A 274 4.12 -19.80 8.80
N PHE A 275 4.45 -18.54 8.43
CA PHE A 275 5.50 -17.77 9.10
C PHE A 275 5.07 -17.24 10.48
N TRP A 276 3.80 -16.87 10.65
CA TRP A 276 3.31 -16.23 11.88
C TRP A 276 2.72 -17.21 12.89
N GLU A 277 2.38 -18.44 12.48
CA GLU A 277 1.95 -19.52 13.39
C GLU A 277 2.96 -19.77 14.52
N GLU A 278 4.27 -19.65 14.26
CA GLU A 278 5.32 -19.78 15.29
C GLU A 278 5.26 -18.70 16.39
N TYR A 279 4.45 -17.66 16.21
CA TYR A 279 4.34 -16.49 17.10
C TYR A 279 2.90 -16.24 17.58
N GLU A 280 2.00 -17.21 17.42
CA GLU A 280 0.55 -17.07 17.70
C GLU A 280 0.22 -16.70 19.15
N GLU A 281 1.12 -16.99 20.11
CA GLU A 281 0.93 -16.67 21.53
C GLU A 281 0.82 -15.16 21.83
N HIS A 282 1.13 -14.29 20.87
CA HIS A 282 0.96 -12.84 21.03
C HIS A 282 -0.39 -12.39 20.44
N ASP A 283 -1.26 -11.76 21.25
CA ASP A 283 -2.62 -11.35 20.89
C ASP A 283 -2.74 -10.69 19.49
N ARG A 284 -1.89 -9.70 19.18
CA ARG A 284 -1.92 -9.03 17.86
C ARG A 284 -1.41 -9.85 16.67
N VAL A 285 -0.78 -11.00 16.93
CA VAL A 285 -0.43 -11.99 15.90
C VAL A 285 -1.63 -12.90 15.65
N GLU A 286 -2.38 -13.26 16.70
CA GLU A 286 -3.67 -13.95 16.56
C GLU A 286 -4.64 -13.13 15.68
N ASP A 287 -4.83 -11.83 15.98
CA ASP A 287 -5.63 -10.91 15.14
C ASP A 287 -5.12 -10.86 13.68
N TYR A 288 -3.79 -10.94 13.49
CA TYR A 288 -3.16 -10.93 12.16
C TYR A 288 -3.46 -12.21 11.39
N LEU A 289 -3.37 -13.36 12.05
CA LEU A 289 -3.65 -14.67 11.46
C LEU A 289 -5.13 -14.81 11.12
N GLU A 290 -6.04 -14.36 12.00
CA GLU A 290 -7.49 -14.39 11.75
C GLU A 290 -7.84 -13.67 10.43
N GLN A 291 -7.36 -12.44 10.24
CA GLN A 291 -7.62 -11.71 8.99
C GLN A 291 -6.96 -12.37 7.77
N LEU A 292 -5.78 -13.00 7.92
CA LEU A 292 -5.19 -13.75 6.81
C LEU A 292 -6.02 -14.98 6.43
N HIS A 293 -6.63 -15.66 7.40
CA HIS A 293 -7.54 -16.77 7.14
C HIS A 293 -8.81 -16.31 6.43
N GLU A 294 -9.41 -15.19 6.84
CA GLU A 294 -10.57 -14.60 6.15
C GLU A 294 -10.22 -14.19 4.71
N LEU A 295 -9.05 -13.58 4.50
CA LEU A 295 -8.57 -13.20 3.17
C LEU A 295 -8.25 -14.41 2.31
N LYS A 296 -7.72 -15.49 2.90
CA LYS A 296 -7.51 -16.77 2.22
C LYS A 296 -8.84 -17.32 1.72
N GLU A 297 -9.84 -17.44 2.60
CA GLU A 297 -11.17 -17.92 2.22
C GLU A 297 -11.80 -17.03 1.14
N THR A 298 -11.71 -15.70 1.28
CA THR A 298 -12.20 -14.75 0.27
C THR A 298 -11.53 -14.94 -1.09
N THR A 299 -10.24 -15.28 -1.10
CA THR A 299 -9.47 -15.50 -2.32
C THR A 299 -9.78 -16.86 -2.95
N GLU A 300 -9.93 -17.92 -2.15
CA GLU A 300 -10.34 -19.27 -2.59
C GLU A 300 -11.76 -19.25 -3.19
N ASN A 301 -12.65 -18.44 -2.64
CA ASN A 301 -14.04 -18.27 -3.10
C ASN A 301 -14.20 -17.26 -4.25
N CYS A 302 -13.11 -16.77 -4.85
CA CYS A 302 -13.20 -15.88 -6.01
C CYS A 302 -13.75 -16.61 -7.24
N SER A 303 -14.78 -16.04 -7.87
CA SER A 303 -15.25 -16.44 -9.19
C SER A 303 -14.19 -16.21 -10.28
N GLU A 304 -14.32 -16.85 -11.45
CA GLU A 304 -13.40 -16.68 -12.59
C GLU A 304 -13.18 -15.21 -13.01
N GLY A 305 -14.15 -14.34 -12.76
CA GLY A 305 -14.11 -12.92 -13.09
C GLY A 305 -13.67 -12.02 -11.93
N SER A 306 -13.09 -12.57 -10.86
CA SER A 306 -12.66 -11.80 -9.70
C SER A 306 -11.30 -12.21 -9.17
N CYS A 307 -10.58 -11.27 -8.58
CA CYS A 307 -9.35 -11.58 -7.85
C CYS A 307 -9.15 -10.74 -6.60
N VAL A 308 -8.33 -11.24 -5.68
CA VAL A 308 -7.82 -10.51 -4.52
C VAL A 308 -6.36 -10.19 -4.74
N LEU A 309 -5.96 -8.98 -4.40
CA LEU A 309 -4.57 -8.53 -4.45
C LEU A 309 -4.28 -7.52 -3.36
N ARG A 310 -3.01 -7.42 -2.98
CA ARG A 310 -2.53 -6.49 -1.97
C ARG A 310 -1.77 -5.34 -2.63
N MET A 311 -2.08 -4.10 -2.28
CA MET A 311 -1.48 -2.90 -2.87
C MET A 311 -1.40 -1.71 -1.90
N GLY A 312 -0.70 -0.66 -2.32
CA GLY A 312 -0.53 0.56 -1.54
C GLY A 312 0.64 0.50 -0.56
N ALA A 313 0.65 1.44 0.39
CA ALA A 313 1.67 1.49 1.43
C ALA A 313 1.40 0.45 2.53
N GLY A 314 2.48 -0.07 3.13
CA GLY A 314 2.36 -1.03 4.24
C GLY A 314 2.28 -2.49 3.82
N VAL A 315 2.19 -2.79 2.52
CA VAL A 315 2.12 -4.19 2.02
C VAL A 315 3.37 -5.03 2.32
N GLY A 316 4.51 -4.39 2.56
CA GLY A 316 5.76 -5.05 2.94
C GLY A 316 6.51 -5.70 1.77
N TRP A 317 7.77 -6.04 2.02
CA TRP A 317 8.71 -6.51 1.00
C TRP A 317 8.29 -7.85 0.36
N SER A 318 7.73 -8.78 1.17
CA SER A 318 7.27 -10.09 0.69
C SER A 318 6.18 -9.98 -0.37
N PHE A 319 5.21 -9.09 -0.18
CA PHE A 319 4.06 -8.92 -1.10
C PHE A 319 4.37 -8.09 -2.35
N ILE A 320 5.46 -7.31 -2.36
CA ILE A 320 5.87 -6.54 -3.55
C ILE A 320 6.56 -7.48 -4.56
N ASN A 321 7.78 -7.92 -4.29
CA ASN A 321 8.53 -8.80 -5.18
C ASN A 321 9.64 -9.57 -4.45
N GLY A 322 9.59 -9.62 -3.12
CA GLY A 322 10.67 -10.19 -2.34
C GLY A 322 10.57 -11.70 -2.15
N LEU A 323 9.36 -12.26 -2.01
CA LEU A 323 9.22 -13.57 -1.37
C LEU A 323 9.86 -14.75 -2.13
N TRP A 324 9.98 -14.66 -3.46
CA TRP A 324 10.59 -15.72 -4.28
C TRP A 324 12.07 -15.97 -3.95
N VAL A 325 12.78 -14.99 -3.39
CA VAL A 325 14.20 -15.19 -3.03
C VAL A 325 14.39 -16.12 -1.84
N LYS A 326 13.32 -16.44 -1.10
CA LYS A 326 13.35 -17.41 0.00
C LYS A 326 13.21 -18.86 -0.46
N GLU A 327 13.05 -19.10 -1.77
CA GLU A 327 12.89 -20.45 -2.30
C GLU A 327 14.26 -21.00 -2.71
N GLU A 328 14.74 -22.01 -1.99
CA GLU A 328 16.06 -22.62 -2.20
C GLU A 328 16.24 -23.21 -3.61
N SER A 329 15.14 -23.61 -4.26
CA SER A 329 15.14 -24.07 -5.65
C SER A 329 15.44 -22.96 -6.66
N LEU A 330 15.22 -21.70 -6.29
CA LEU A 330 15.45 -20.53 -7.12
C LEU A 330 16.71 -19.76 -6.71
N VAL A 331 17.00 -19.65 -5.41
CA VAL A 331 18.08 -18.83 -4.87
C VAL A 331 18.86 -19.65 -3.85
N SER A 332 20.17 -19.81 -4.05
CA SER A 332 21.01 -20.51 -3.08
C SER A 332 21.09 -19.74 -1.77
N GLU A 333 21.37 -20.44 -0.67
CA GLU A 333 21.46 -19.82 0.66
C GLU A 333 22.51 -18.70 0.70
N GLU A 334 23.65 -18.88 0.03
CA GLU A 334 24.70 -17.84 -0.04
C GLU A 334 24.19 -16.57 -0.75
N LEU A 335 23.47 -16.75 -1.85
CA LEU A 335 22.88 -15.63 -2.58
C LEU A 335 21.76 -14.97 -1.77
N TYR A 336 20.92 -15.75 -1.10
CA TYR A 336 19.88 -15.22 -0.22
C TYR A 336 20.48 -14.34 0.88
N GLN A 337 21.52 -14.81 1.58
CA GLN A 337 22.19 -14.03 2.61
C GLN A 337 22.85 -12.76 2.06
N GLU A 338 23.44 -12.80 0.86
CA GLU A 338 23.95 -11.61 0.20
C GLU A 338 22.82 -10.61 -0.10
N LEU A 339 21.69 -11.06 -0.66
CA LEU A 339 20.53 -10.20 -0.94
C LEU A 339 19.98 -9.57 0.35
N VAL A 340 19.87 -10.33 1.45
CA VAL A 340 19.47 -9.79 2.76
C VAL A 340 20.47 -8.73 3.24
N SER A 341 21.77 -8.98 3.09
CA SER A 341 22.81 -8.02 3.51
C SER A 341 22.76 -6.70 2.73
N LEU A 342 22.38 -6.74 1.45
CA LEU A 342 22.25 -5.57 0.58
C LEU A 342 20.95 -4.80 0.79
N THR A 343 19.89 -5.48 1.24
CA THR A 343 18.55 -4.90 1.41
C THR A 343 18.26 -4.45 2.84
N ARG A 344 18.93 -5.03 3.84
CA ARG A 344 18.76 -4.72 5.27
C ARG A 344 19.88 -3.81 5.77
N PRO A 345 19.61 -2.51 6.02
CA PRO A 345 20.62 -1.62 6.60
C PRO A 345 21.13 -2.14 7.94
N GLN A 346 22.44 -2.07 8.17
CA GLN A 346 23.09 -2.53 9.41
C GLN A 346 22.78 -4.01 9.72
N ASN A 347 22.77 -4.88 8.70
CA ASN A 347 22.38 -6.28 8.82
C ASN A 347 23.08 -7.05 9.96
N SER A 348 24.33 -6.71 10.29
CA SER A 348 25.07 -7.33 11.40
C SER A 348 24.38 -7.21 12.76
N ARG A 349 23.52 -6.19 12.96
CA ARG A 349 22.71 -6.02 14.19
C ARG A 349 21.45 -6.89 14.20
N TYR A 350 21.12 -7.51 13.08
CA TYR A 350 19.85 -8.17 12.84
C TYR A 350 19.97 -9.59 12.28
N SER A 351 21.17 -10.14 12.21
CA SER A 351 21.43 -11.46 11.62
C SER A 351 20.70 -12.60 12.34
N GLN A 352 20.37 -12.40 13.62
CA GLN A 352 19.58 -13.34 14.42
C GLN A 352 18.07 -13.27 14.16
N TYR A 353 17.57 -12.24 13.46
CA TYR A 353 16.14 -12.08 13.20
C TYR A 353 15.78 -12.54 11.79
N PRO A 354 14.58 -13.14 11.61
CA PRO A 354 14.08 -13.46 10.29
C PRO A 354 14.00 -12.22 9.41
N PHE A 355 14.05 -12.41 8.09
CA PHE A 355 13.92 -11.32 7.12
C PHE A 355 12.67 -11.52 6.26
N PRO A 356 11.78 -10.50 6.13
CA PRO A 356 11.67 -9.33 6.99
C PRO A 356 11.10 -9.69 8.38
N LYS A 357 11.60 -9.02 9.42
CA LYS A 357 11.18 -9.20 10.83
C LYS A 357 9.95 -8.39 11.25
N THR A 358 9.46 -7.51 10.38
CA THR A 358 8.35 -6.60 10.68
C THR A 358 7.21 -6.74 9.69
N ARG A 359 5.99 -6.45 10.14
CA ARG A 359 4.81 -6.25 9.31
C ARG A 359 4.08 -4.98 9.73
N ARG A 360 3.60 -4.21 8.77
CA ARG A 360 2.82 -3.00 9.03
C ARG A 360 1.36 -3.41 9.21
N VAL A 361 0.74 -2.83 10.24
CA VAL A 361 -0.65 -3.08 10.62
C VAL A 361 -1.28 -1.75 11.01
N ALA A 362 -2.57 -1.61 10.82
CA ALA A 362 -3.37 -0.58 11.48
C ALA A 362 -3.82 -1.14 12.83
N ASP A 363 -3.64 -0.36 13.89
CA ASP A 363 -4.04 -0.82 15.22
C ASP A 363 -4.41 0.36 16.12
N SER A 364 -5.69 0.46 16.43
CA SER A 364 -6.31 1.48 17.28
C SER A 364 -7.44 0.83 18.08
N GLN A 365 -8.70 1.21 17.85
CA GLN A 365 -9.83 0.46 18.39
C GLN A 365 -9.93 -0.91 17.72
N TYR A 366 -9.70 -0.95 16.41
CA TYR A 366 -9.70 -2.17 15.62
C TYR A 366 -8.29 -2.48 15.12
N PHE A 367 -8.00 -3.76 14.92
CA PHE A 367 -6.81 -4.24 14.24
C PHE A 367 -7.15 -4.45 12.77
N GLU A 368 -6.32 -3.98 11.84
CA GLU A 368 -6.54 -4.20 10.40
C GLU A 368 -5.24 -4.39 9.60
N LEU A 369 -5.29 -5.31 8.63
CA LEU A 369 -4.23 -5.49 7.64
C LEU A 369 -4.30 -4.41 6.56
N PRO A 370 -3.22 -3.72 6.20
CA PRO A 370 -3.29 -2.74 5.12
C PRO A 370 -3.30 -3.41 3.74
N GLY A 371 -4.11 -2.86 2.84
CA GLY A 371 -3.85 -2.89 1.41
C GLY A 371 -4.56 -3.98 0.59
N PHE A 372 -5.40 -4.83 1.17
CA PHE A 372 -6.12 -5.84 0.39
C PHE A 372 -7.35 -5.27 -0.30
N VAL A 373 -7.50 -5.61 -1.59
CA VAL A 373 -8.67 -5.25 -2.39
C VAL A 373 -9.14 -6.46 -3.19
N LYS A 374 -10.43 -6.47 -3.52
CA LYS A 374 -11.06 -7.40 -4.45
C LYS A 374 -11.43 -6.68 -5.72
N LEU A 375 -11.05 -7.26 -6.86
CA LEU A 375 -11.48 -6.83 -8.20
C LEU A 375 -12.54 -7.79 -8.71
N LYS A 376 -13.57 -7.28 -9.37
CA LYS A 376 -14.62 -8.08 -10.01
C LYS A 376 -15.04 -7.48 -11.35
N LEU A 377 -15.01 -8.27 -12.41
CA LEU A 377 -15.55 -7.91 -13.72
C LEU A 377 -17.07 -7.68 -13.60
N ILE A 378 -17.55 -6.58 -14.18
CA ILE A 378 -18.98 -6.21 -14.21
C ILE A 378 -19.52 -6.12 -15.63
#